data_AF-A0A0G3BI75-F1
#
_entry.id   AF-A0A0G3BI75-F1
#
_cell.length_a   1.000
_cell.length_b   1.000
_cell.length_c   1.000
_cell.angle_alpha   90.00
_cell.angle_beta   90.00
_cell.angle_gamma   90.00
#
_symmetry.space_group_name_H-M   'P 1'
#
loop_
_entity.id
_entity.type
_entity.pdbx_description
1 polymer ?
#
loop_
_entity_poly.entity_id
_entity_poly.type
_entity_poly.pdbx_seq_one_letter_code
_entity_poly.pdbx_strand_id
1 'polypeptide(L)'
;MRYTFVRHVFGCLMFAMLCAAAKATTPITYDFTVRWDHAPQVWGSFAIEPDAAPPGGGPLKATDLLLDLSFNVAGRAYDERSATTGYLEFAPSGELLYAVLGNNCWAGGCQTTGEPGRFDWTFSFYTYQTGWLPPSQRGIAHWVDNGRSQVDRFEEDWGEVYAGHLPPVPEPGTLPLLLAGVAGLGLWRHRRRRLR
;
A
#
# COMPACT_ATOMS: atom_id res chain seq x y z
N MET A 1 51.45 -32.06 -2.12
CA MET A 1 51.20 -30.61 -2.05
C MET A 1 50.21 -30.18 -3.14
N ARG A 2 48.89 -30.28 -2.94
CA ARG A 2 47.86 -29.84 -3.93
C ARG A 2 46.55 -29.31 -3.30
N TYR A 3 46.48 -29.06 -1.99
CA TYR A 3 45.21 -28.80 -1.30
C TYR A 3 44.93 -27.33 -0.93
N THR A 4 45.87 -26.40 -1.12
CA THR A 4 45.71 -25.00 -0.71
C THR A 4 44.94 -24.13 -1.71
N PHE A 5 44.90 -24.50 -2.99
CA PHE A 5 44.30 -23.67 -4.04
C PHE A 5 42.75 -23.69 -4.06
N VAL A 6 42.13 -24.75 -3.54
CA VAL A 6 40.66 -24.92 -3.57
C VAL A 6 39.95 -24.04 -2.53
N ARG A 7 40.64 -23.62 -1.45
CA ARG A 7 40.03 -22.83 -0.36
C ARG A 7 39.73 -21.38 -0.75
N HIS A 8 40.47 -20.79 -1.68
CA HIS A 8 40.30 -19.36 -2.03
C HIS A 8 39.16 -19.15 -3.04
N VAL A 9 38.93 -20.11 -3.93
CA VAL A 9 37.83 -20.04 -4.92
C VAL A 9 36.46 -20.18 -4.24
N PHE A 10 36.36 -20.98 -3.18
CA PHE A 10 35.12 -21.15 -2.43
C PHE A 10 34.73 -19.91 -1.59
N GLY A 11 35.72 -19.15 -1.11
CA GLY A 11 35.48 -17.93 -0.33
C GLY A 11 34.87 -16.80 -1.14
N CYS A 12 35.37 -16.56 -2.37
CA CYS A 12 34.82 -15.52 -3.25
C CYS A 12 33.40 -15.83 -3.72
N LEU A 13 33.04 -17.11 -3.91
CA LEU A 13 31.71 -17.51 -4.35
C LEU A 13 30.64 -17.32 -3.25
N MET A 14 31.01 -17.41 -1.98
CA MET A 14 30.09 -17.10 -0.86
C MET A 14 29.90 -15.59 -0.64
N PHE A 15 30.93 -14.77 -0.85
CA PHE A 15 30.79 -13.31 -0.69
C PHE A 15 29.95 -12.66 -1.80
N ALA A 16 30.01 -13.20 -3.03
CA ALA A 16 29.17 -12.76 -4.14
C ALA A 16 27.67 -13.10 -3.96
N MET A 17 27.32 -14.13 -3.16
CA MET A 17 25.91 -14.42 -2.83
C MET A 17 25.31 -13.49 -1.78
N LEU A 18 26.13 -12.79 -0.96
CA LEU A 18 25.61 -11.85 0.04
C LEU A 18 25.29 -10.47 -0.52
N CYS A 19 25.76 -10.12 -1.72
CA CYS A 19 25.24 -8.97 -2.48
C CYS A 19 23.95 -9.36 -3.21
N ALA A 20 23.03 -10.03 -2.52
CA ALA A 20 21.65 -10.11 -2.95
C ALA A 20 21.17 -8.67 -3.05
N ALA A 21 21.11 -8.16 -4.27
CA ALA A 21 20.59 -6.84 -4.57
C ALA A 21 19.28 -6.70 -3.79
N ALA A 22 19.21 -5.70 -2.91
CA ALA A 22 17.95 -5.28 -2.33
C ALA A 22 17.03 -5.07 -3.52
N LYS A 23 16.10 -6.02 -3.71
CA LYS A 23 15.19 -5.97 -4.83
C LYS A 23 14.34 -4.76 -4.53
N ALA A 24 14.60 -3.65 -5.24
CA ALA A 24 13.78 -2.46 -5.13
C ALA A 24 12.35 -2.93 -5.39
N THR A 25 11.56 -2.96 -4.33
CA THR A 25 10.19 -3.43 -4.42
C THR A 25 9.44 -2.32 -5.12
N THR A 26 8.86 -2.60 -6.28
CA THR A 26 8.07 -1.60 -6.99
C THR A 26 6.85 -1.25 -6.13
N PRO A 27 6.64 0.02 -5.77
CA PRO A 27 5.45 0.42 -5.00
C PRO A 27 4.16 -0.06 -5.67
N ILE A 28 3.17 -0.44 -4.87
CA ILE A 28 1.84 -0.78 -5.39
C ILE A 28 1.05 0.51 -5.49
N THR A 29 0.70 0.91 -6.72
CA THR A 29 -0.11 2.11 -6.98
C THR A 29 -1.59 1.76 -7.01
N TYR A 30 -2.38 2.61 -6.37
CA TYR A 30 -3.82 2.56 -6.27
C TYR A 30 -4.38 3.82 -6.93
N ASP A 31 -5.00 3.65 -8.08
CA ASP A 31 -5.72 4.73 -8.75
C ASP A 31 -7.14 4.80 -8.22
N PHE A 32 -7.62 6.02 -8.01
CA PHE A 32 -8.98 6.27 -7.57
C PHE A 32 -9.58 7.49 -8.25
N THR A 33 -10.90 7.54 -8.28
CA THR A 33 -11.65 8.74 -8.68
C THR A 33 -12.28 9.36 -7.46
N VAL A 34 -12.45 10.68 -7.47
CA VAL A 34 -13.24 11.39 -6.47
C VAL A 34 -14.37 12.07 -7.22
N ARG A 35 -15.60 11.74 -6.88
CA ARG A 35 -16.76 12.56 -7.24
C ARG A 35 -17.01 13.58 -6.14
N TRP A 36 -17.59 14.72 -6.47
CA TRP A 36 -18.10 15.68 -5.50
C TRP A 36 -19.34 16.27 -6.17
N ASP A 37 -20.48 16.33 -5.50
CA ASP A 37 -21.78 16.51 -6.17
C ASP A 37 -21.92 17.84 -6.93
N HIS A 38 -21.03 18.79 -6.68
CA HIS A 38 -20.96 20.08 -7.36
C HIS A 38 -19.63 20.35 -8.08
N ALA A 39 -18.72 19.37 -8.13
CA ALA A 39 -17.44 19.49 -8.83
C ALA A 39 -17.30 18.43 -9.94
N PRO A 40 -16.49 18.72 -10.97
CA PRO A 40 -16.08 17.68 -11.91
C PRO A 40 -15.44 16.51 -11.17
N GLN A 41 -15.69 15.29 -11.64
CA GLN A 41 -14.96 14.11 -11.18
C GLN A 41 -13.47 14.34 -11.40
N VAL A 42 -12.67 14.08 -10.37
CA VAL A 42 -11.22 14.16 -10.43
C VAL A 42 -10.58 12.79 -10.20
N TRP A 43 -9.35 12.65 -10.65
CA TRP A 43 -8.55 11.45 -10.47
C TRP A 43 -7.50 11.69 -9.40
N GLY A 44 -7.17 10.64 -8.67
CA GLY A 44 -6.11 10.61 -7.70
C GLY A 44 -5.40 9.26 -7.72
N SER A 45 -4.22 9.25 -7.12
CA SER A 45 -3.49 8.01 -6.88
C SER A 45 -2.80 8.09 -5.52
N PHE A 46 -2.52 6.93 -4.95
CA PHE A 46 -1.49 6.78 -3.91
C PHE A 46 -0.77 5.47 -4.14
N ALA A 47 0.41 5.33 -3.57
CA ALA A 47 1.17 4.10 -3.57
C ALA A 47 1.52 3.68 -2.14
N ILE A 48 1.84 2.40 -1.97
CA ILE A 48 2.39 1.86 -0.73
C ILE A 48 3.59 0.99 -1.04
N GLU A 49 4.50 0.87 -0.08
CA GLU A 49 5.54 -0.13 -0.16
C GLU A 49 4.93 -1.55 -0.05
N PRO A 50 5.33 -2.52 -0.89
CA PRO A 50 4.64 -3.81 -0.91
C PRO A 50 4.88 -4.67 0.34
N ASP A 51 5.94 -4.39 1.09
CA ASP A 51 6.23 -5.02 2.37
C ASP A 51 5.42 -4.43 3.53
N ALA A 52 4.71 -3.31 3.30
CA ALA A 52 3.82 -2.73 4.27
C ALA A 52 2.54 -3.56 4.44
N ALA A 53 2.07 -4.24 3.37
CA ALA A 53 0.88 -5.09 3.44
C ALA A 53 1.14 -6.33 4.32
N PRO A 54 0.36 -6.56 5.41
CA PRO A 54 0.60 -7.68 6.30
C PRO A 54 0.42 -9.03 5.58
N PRO A 55 1.34 -10.00 5.76
CA PRO A 55 1.16 -11.35 5.25
C PRO A 55 -0.11 -11.99 5.81
N GLY A 56 -1.02 -12.45 4.94
CA GLY A 56 -2.32 -12.97 5.35
C GLY A 56 -3.40 -11.91 5.55
N GLY A 57 -3.13 -10.66 5.16
CA GLY A 57 -4.08 -9.55 5.22
C GLY A 57 -4.20 -8.93 6.62
N GLY A 58 -5.23 -8.12 6.79
CA GLY A 58 -5.53 -7.40 8.03
C GLY A 58 -5.17 -5.92 7.98
N PRO A 59 -5.23 -5.25 9.14
CA PRO A 59 -5.05 -3.82 9.25
C PRO A 59 -3.58 -3.40 9.15
N LEU A 60 -3.34 -2.32 8.43
CA LEU A 60 -2.08 -1.62 8.33
C LEU A 60 -2.29 -0.17 8.78
N LYS A 61 -1.59 0.22 9.83
CA LYS A 61 -1.59 1.58 10.35
C LYS A 61 -0.15 2.07 10.44
N ALA A 62 0.13 3.19 9.80
CA ALA A 62 1.41 3.86 9.93
C ALA A 62 1.29 5.37 9.70
N THR A 63 2.25 6.09 10.27
CA THR A 63 2.65 7.42 9.77
C THR A 63 3.46 7.21 8.50
N ASP A 64 3.38 8.17 7.57
CA ASP A 64 4.12 8.10 6.29
C ASP A 64 3.84 6.81 5.50
N LEU A 65 2.62 6.29 5.64
CA LEU A 65 2.18 5.05 5.02
C LEU A 65 2.08 5.16 3.49
N LEU A 66 1.77 6.37 3.03
CA LEU A 66 1.44 6.65 1.64
C LEU A 66 2.65 7.24 0.93
N LEU A 67 2.92 6.72 -0.24
CA LEU A 67 3.83 7.27 -1.22
C LEU A 67 3.02 7.92 -2.33
N ASP A 68 3.48 9.04 -2.87
CA ASP A 68 2.93 9.66 -4.08
C ASP A 68 1.41 9.89 -4.02
N LEU A 69 0.85 10.14 -2.82
CA LEU A 69 -0.55 10.52 -2.70
C LEU A 69 -0.71 11.88 -3.37
N SER A 70 -1.59 11.97 -4.36
CA SER A 70 -1.91 13.25 -5.00
C SER A 70 -3.29 13.25 -5.62
N PHE A 71 -4.10 14.24 -5.26
CA PHE A 71 -5.31 14.62 -6.00
C PHE A 71 -5.66 16.08 -5.72
N ASN A 72 -6.48 16.69 -6.58
CA ASN A 72 -6.94 18.06 -6.40
C ASN A 72 -8.46 18.11 -6.52
N VAL A 73 -9.14 18.68 -5.54
CA VAL A 73 -10.59 18.93 -5.60
C VAL A 73 -10.86 20.41 -5.38
N ALA A 74 -11.64 21.01 -6.29
CA ALA A 74 -12.03 22.42 -6.21
C ALA A 74 -10.85 23.40 -5.98
N GLY A 75 -9.68 23.11 -6.59
CA GLY A 75 -8.47 23.92 -6.47
C GLY A 75 -7.62 23.63 -5.23
N ARG A 76 -8.05 22.72 -4.34
CA ARG A 76 -7.30 22.30 -3.16
C ARG A 76 -6.54 21.01 -3.42
N ALA A 77 -5.23 21.04 -3.21
CA ALA A 77 -4.37 19.87 -3.32
C ALA A 77 -4.43 19.04 -2.03
N TYR A 78 -4.53 17.74 -2.21
CA TYR A 78 -4.45 16.72 -1.17
C TYR A 78 -3.27 15.81 -1.54
N ASP A 79 -2.26 15.80 -0.69
CA ASP A 79 -1.02 15.07 -0.92
C ASP A 79 -0.49 14.40 0.35
N GLU A 80 0.56 13.59 0.20
CA GLU A 80 1.27 12.90 1.27
C GLU A 80 1.73 13.81 2.41
N ARG A 81 2.06 15.08 2.13
CA ARG A 81 2.50 16.04 3.15
C ARG A 81 1.34 16.47 4.04
N SER A 82 0.14 16.51 3.47
CA SER A 82 -1.10 16.78 4.19
C SER A 82 -1.74 15.53 4.82
N ALA A 83 -1.37 14.32 4.37
CA ALA A 83 -1.85 13.03 4.87
C ALA A 83 -0.82 12.36 5.79
N THR A 84 -0.61 12.90 6.98
CA THR A 84 0.42 12.38 7.90
C THR A 84 0.11 11.01 8.50
N THR A 85 -1.13 10.52 8.36
CA THR A 85 -1.59 9.24 8.92
C THR A 85 -2.51 8.49 7.97
N GLY A 86 -2.55 7.16 8.08
CA GLY A 86 -3.50 6.35 7.33
C GLY A 86 -3.85 5.04 8.02
N TYR A 87 -4.97 4.49 7.60
CA TYR A 87 -5.41 3.13 7.93
C TYR A 87 -5.80 2.42 6.63
N LEU A 88 -5.15 1.31 6.34
CA LEU A 88 -5.45 0.44 5.21
C LEU A 88 -5.85 -0.94 5.77
N GLU A 89 -6.75 -1.64 5.10
CA GLU A 89 -7.13 -3.01 5.45
C GLU A 89 -7.06 -3.89 4.22
N PHE A 90 -6.35 -5.00 4.36
CA PHE A 90 -6.10 -5.94 3.26
C PHE A 90 -6.83 -7.25 3.47
N ALA A 91 -7.30 -7.85 2.39
CA ALA A 91 -7.77 -9.22 2.37
C ALA A 91 -6.59 -10.19 2.56
N PRO A 92 -6.85 -11.45 2.96
CA PRO A 92 -5.82 -12.49 2.97
C PRO A 92 -5.14 -12.73 1.62
N SER A 93 -5.78 -12.35 0.52
CA SER A 93 -5.23 -12.38 -0.84
C SER A 93 -4.26 -11.23 -1.15
N GLY A 94 -4.12 -10.24 -0.26
CA GLY A 94 -3.35 -9.00 -0.48
C GLY A 94 -4.13 -7.89 -1.19
N GLU A 95 -5.41 -8.10 -1.52
CA GLU A 95 -6.27 -7.06 -2.08
C GLU A 95 -6.58 -5.98 -1.03
N LEU A 96 -6.51 -4.71 -1.38
CA LEU A 96 -6.95 -3.62 -0.50
C LEU A 96 -8.49 -3.62 -0.40
N LEU A 97 -9.01 -3.78 0.81
CA LEU A 97 -10.43 -3.78 1.11
C LEU A 97 -10.96 -2.40 1.50
N TYR A 98 -10.15 -1.66 2.26
CA TYR A 98 -10.54 -0.40 2.85
C TYR A 98 -9.32 0.50 3.03
N ALA A 99 -9.50 1.79 2.79
CA ALA A 99 -8.51 2.80 3.06
C ALA A 99 -9.16 4.03 3.66
N VAL A 100 -8.51 4.56 4.70
CA VAL A 100 -8.78 5.88 5.24
C VAL A 100 -7.48 6.64 5.35
N LEU A 101 -7.44 7.80 4.70
CA LEU A 101 -6.29 8.67 4.63
C LEU A 101 -6.66 9.99 5.32
N GLY A 102 -5.67 10.65 5.90
CA GLY A 102 -5.88 11.96 6.52
C GLY A 102 -4.75 12.32 7.46
N ASN A 103 -5.00 13.24 8.37
CA ASN A 103 -3.97 13.73 9.29
C ASN A 103 -4.24 13.38 10.76
N ASN A 104 -5.30 12.61 11.02
CA ASN A 104 -5.63 12.11 12.35
C ASN A 104 -6.41 10.80 12.25
N CYS A 105 -5.68 9.71 12.03
CA CYS A 105 -6.21 8.36 11.83
C CYS A 105 -5.89 7.41 13.00
N TRP A 106 -6.84 6.54 13.33
CA TRP A 106 -6.71 5.42 14.25
C TRP A 106 -7.14 4.11 13.57
N ALA A 107 -7.06 3.00 14.31
CA ALA A 107 -7.50 1.72 13.77
C ALA A 107 -9.02 1.76 13.50
N GLY A 108 -9.40 1.66 12.22
CA GLY A 108 -10.79 1.66 11.77
C GLY A 108 -11.36 3.01 11.33
N GLY A 109 -10.62 4.13 11.44
CA GLY A 109 -11.15 5.42 10.99
C GLY A 109 -10.20 6.61 11.13
N CYS A 110 -10.62 7.77 10.64
CA CYS A 110 -9.96 9.05 10.88
C CYS A 110 -11.01 10.11 11.27
N GLN A 111 -10.56 11.19 11.90
CA GLN A 111 -11.42 12.28 12.38
C GLN A 111 -10.73 13.61 12.16
N THR A 112 -11.49 14.58 11.65
CA THR A 112 -11.09 15.99 11.68
C THR A 112 -11.22 16.53 13.09
N THR A 113 -10.18 17.15 13.65
CA THR A 113 -10.25 17.71 15.02
C THR A 113 -11.06 19.00 15.10
N GLY A 114 -11.17 19.71 13.97
CA GLY A 114 -11.86 21.01 13.89
C GLY A 114 -11.14 22.13 14.64
N GLU A 115 -9.85 21.94 14.96
CA GLU A 115 -9.03 22.97 15.59
C GLU A 115 -8.90 24.21 14.69
N PRO A 116 -9.18 25.42 15.20
CA PRO A 116 -8.96 26.65 14.45
C PRO A 116 -7.50 26.79 14.01
N GLY A 117 -7.29 27.26 12.79
CA GLY A 117 -5.99 27.46 12.14
C GLY A 117 -5.38 26.18 11.57
N ARG A 118 -6.05 25.03 11.72
CA ARG A 118 -5.55 23.73 11.28
C ARG A 118 -6.35 23.23 10.09
N PHE A 119 -5.64 22.82 9.04
CA PHE A 119 -6.25 22.13 7.91
C PHE A 119 -6.37 20.64 8.23
N ASP A 120 -7.57 20.20 8.57
CA ASP A 120 -7.89 18.80 8.86
C ASP A 120 -8.79 18.18 7.81
N TRP A 121 -8.45 16.97 7.37
CA TRP A 121 -9.22 16.24 6.40
C TRP A 121 -9.08 14.73 6.58
N THR A 122 -10.09 14.01 6.08
CA THR A 122 -10.08 12.58 5.91
C THR A 122 -10.71 12.19 4.58
N PHE A 123 -10.20 11.11 4.00
CA PHE A 123 -10.68 10.49 2.79
C PHE A 123 -10.84 8.99 3.06
N SER A 124 -12.03 8.44 2.82
CA SER A 124 -12.31 7.02 3.03
C SER A 124 -12.88 6.37 1.78
N PHE A 125 -12.43 5.15 1.48
CA PHE A 125 -13.06 4.32 0.46
C PHE A 125 -13.02 2.84 0.79
N TYR A 126 -14.03 2.12 0.28
CA TYR A 126 -14.16 0.68 0.39
C TYR A 126 -14.23 0.07 -1.00
N THR A 127 -13.54 -1.06 -1.20
CA THR A 127 -13.77 -1.87 -2.40
C THR A 127 -15.09 -2.64 -2.23
N TYR A 128 -15.84 -2.80 -3.32
CA TYR A 128 -17.21 -3.30 -3.30
C TYR A 128 -17.37 -4.74 -2.79
N GLN A 129 -16.28 -5.47 -2.53
CA GLN A 129 -16.36 -6.87 -2.11
C GLN A 129 -16.94 -7.07 -0.70
N THR A 130 -16.93 -6.06 0.18
CA THR A 130 -17.34 -6.26 1.58
C THR A 130 -18.85 -6.18 1.82
N GLY A 131 -19.65 -5.73 0.85
CA GLY A 131 -21.11 -5.89 0.81
C GLY A 131 -21.95 -5.30 1.97
N TRP A 132 -21.36 -4.70 3.00
CA TRP A 132 -22.06 -4.52 4.29
C TRP A 132 -21.92 -3.17 5.00
N LEU A 133 -21.23 -2.19 4.42
CA LEU A 133 -21.12 -0.89 5.09
C LEU A 133 -22.12 0.13 4.53
N PRO A 134 -22.81 0.88 5.42
CA PRO A 134 -23.73 1.92 5.00
C PRO A 134 -22.98 2.96 4.14
N PRO A 135 -23.65 3.55 3.13
CA PRO A 135 -23.06 4.58 2.26
C PRO A 135 -22.42 5.75 3.02
N SER A 136 -22.82 5.93 4.29
CA SER A 136 -22.38 7.00 5.17
C SER A 136 -20.91 7.00 5.58
N GLN A 137 -20.08 6.12 5.01
CA GLN A 137 -18.65 6.00 5.35
C GLN A 137 -17.72 6.19 4.15
N ARG A 138 -18.22 6.62 2.98
CA ARG A 138 -17.40 6.79 1.75
C ARG A 138 -17.32 8.25 1.34
N GLY A 139 -16.24 8.96 1.62
CA GLY A 139 -16.12 10.33 1.12
C GLY A 139 -14.91 11.09 1.61
N ILE A 140 -14.87 12.37 1.24
CA ILE A 140 -13.91 13.34 1.75
C ILE A 140 -14.65 14.19 2.78
N ALA A 141 -14.10 14.28 3.99
CA ALA A 141 -14.47 15.30 4.94
C ALA A 141 -13.27 16.24 5.13
N HIS A 142 -13.49 17.54 5.09
CA HIS A 142 -12.48 18.52 5.44
C HIS A 142 -13.06 19.57 6.38
N TRP A 143 -12.19 20.24 7.12
CA TRP A 143 -12.53 21.39 7.94
C TRP A 143 -11.94 22.66 7.32
N VAL A 144 -12.78 23.66 7.02
CA VAL A 144 -12.36 24.97 6.54
C VAL A 144 -12.66 26.02 7.61
N ASP A 145 -11.61 26.73 8.00
CA ASP A 145 -11.62 27.64 9.12
C ASP A 145 -12.13 29.03 8.69
N ASN A 146 -13.42 29.30 8.95
CA ASN A 146 -14.04 30.62 8.76
C ASN A 146 -14.74 31.14 10.03
N GLY A 147 -14.40 30.63 11.22
CA GLY A 147 -15.08 30.99 12.48
C GLY A 147 -16.54 30.49 12.59
N ARG A 148 -17.03 29.79 11.57
CA ARG A 148 -18.16 28.87 11.64
C ARG A 148 -17.61 27.49 11.33
N SER A 149 -17.89 26.55 12.21
CA SER A 149 -17.88 25.14 11.87
C SER A 149 -18.88 24.93 10.73
N GLN A 150 -18.46 25.18 9.49
CA GLN A 150 -18.94 24.38 8.39
C GLN A 150 -18.27 23.03 8.59
N VAL A 151 -18.83 22.23 9.51
CA VAL A 151 -19.17 20.89 9.05
C VAL A 151 -20.06 21.21 7.86
N ASP A 152 -19.55 21.07 6.63
CA ASP A 152 -20.46 20.70 5.55
C ASP A 152 -21.08 19.41 6.07
N ARG A 153 -22.23 19.60 6.72
CA ARG A 153 -22.75 18.69 7.72
C ARG A 153 -23.43 17.59 6.96
N PHE A 154 -22.66 16.68 6.37
CA PHE A 154 -23.16 15.46 5.74
C PHE A 154 -24.47 15.70 4.98
N GLU A 155 -24.58 16.81 4.25
CA GLU A 155 -25.71 17.06 3.37
C GLU A 155 -25.37 16.34 2.07
N GLU A 156 -25.37 15.00 2.15
CA GLU A 156 -25.33 14.02 1.06
C GLU A 156 -24.32 14.19 -0.09
N ASP A 157 -23.34 15.10 -0.01
CA ASP A 157 -22.27 15.28 -1.01
C ASP A 157 -21.21 14.17 -0.89
N TRP A 158 -21.61 12.94 -1.18
CA TRP A 158 -20.76 11.76 -1.10
C TRP A 158 -19.87 11.67 -2.33
N GLY A 159 -18.58 11.92 -2.11
CA GLY A 159 -17.59 11.54 -3.09
C GLY A 159 -17.42 10.03 -3.17
N GLU A 160 -17.94 9.44 -4.23
CA GLU A 160 -17.69 8.03 -4.53
C GLU A 160 -16.26 7.85 -5.02
N VAL A 161 -15.61 6.88 -4.40
CA VAL A 161 -14.25 6.49 -4.71
C VAL A 161 -14.24 5.11 -5.33
N TYR A 162 -13.76 5.03 -6.56
CA TYR A 162 -13.61 3.79 -7.30
C TYR A 162 -12.14 3.44 -7.41
N ALA A 163 -11.69 2.44 -6.65
CA ALA A 163 -10.37 1.86 -6.85
C ALA A 163 -10.41 1.00 -8.13
N GLY A 164 -9.72 1.44 -9.18
CA GLY A 164 -9.58 0.68 -10.42
C GLY A 164 -8.69 -0.55 -10.19
N HIS A 165 -9.12 -1.70 -10.74
CA HIS A 165 -8.38 -2.98 -10.87
C HIS A 165 -7.02 -3.04 -10.13
N LEU A 166 -7.03 -3.53 -8.90
CA LEU A 166 -5.81 -3.68 -8.12
C LEU A 166 -5.01 -4.86 -8.67
N PRO A 167 -3.78 -4.66 -9.19
CA PRO A 167 -2.96 -5.78 -9.57
C PRO A 167 -2.70 -6.65 -8.33
N PRO A 168 -2.81 -7.99 -8.42
CA PRO A 168 -2.45 -8.84 -7.29
C PRO A 168 -1.01 -8.53 -6.88
N VAL A 169 -0.79 -8.34 -5.59
CA VAL A 169 0.57 -8.15 -5.04
C VAL A 169 1.38 -9.37 -5.46
N PRO A 170 2.48 -9.21 -6.22
CA PRO A 170 3.31 -10.35 -6.60
C PRO A 170 3.77 -11.06 -5.34
N GLU A 171 3.45 -12.34 -5.19
CA GLU A 171 3.90 -13.12 -4.04
C GLU A 171 5.42 -12.94 -3.87
N PRO A 172 5.90 -12.50 -2.70
CA PRO A 172 7.32 -12.30 -2.49
C PRO A 172 8.05 -13.65 -2.61
N GLY A 173 8.60 -13.91 -3.80
CA GLY A 173 9.68 -14.87 -4.00
C GLY A 173 9.32 -16.32 -4.33
N THR A 174 8.09 -16.68 -4.66
CA THR A 174 7.77 -18.10 -5.00
C THR A 174 8.55 -18.60 -6.21
N LEU A 175 8.71 -17.78 -7.25
CA LEU A 175 9.47 -18.15 -8.47
C LEU A 175 10.97 -18.40 -8.23
N PRO A 176 11.73 -17.48 -7.59
CA PRO A 176 13.13 -17.74 -7.25
C PRO A 176 13.32 -18.96 -6.34
N LEU A 177 12.45 -19.14 -5.33
CA LEU A 177 12.48 -20.31 -4.44
C LEU A 177 12.20 -21.60 -5.20
N LEU A 178 11.23 -21.59 -6.11
CA LEU A 178 10.90 -22.73 -6.97
C LEU A 178 12.08 -23.09 -7.88
N LEU A 179 12.67 -22.09 -8.56
CA LEU A 179 13.82 -22.30 -9.45
C LEU A 179 15.04 -22.81 -8.68
N ALA A 180 15.31 -22.27 -7.49
CA ALA A 180 16.36 -22.77 -6.60
C ALA A 180 16.11 -24.21 -6.17
N GLY A 181 14.86 -24.57 -5.85
CA GLY A 181 14.46 -25.93 -5.53
C GLY A 181 14.68 -26.91 -6.69
N VAL A 182 14.27 -26.53 -7.90
CA VAL A 182 14.45 -27.36 -9.11
C VAL A 182 15.93 -27.51 -9.46
N ALA A 183 16.73 -26.44 -9.39
CA ALA A 183 18.17 -26.49 -9.62
C ALA A 183 18.87 -27.40 -8.59
N GLY A 184 18.50 -27.29 -7.31
CA GLY A 184 19.00 -28.14 -6.23
C GLY A 184 18.71 -29.62 -6.48
N LEU A 185 17.48 -29.96 -6.88
CA LEU A 185 17.08 -31.32 -7.23
C LEU A 185 17.86 -31.86 -8.44
N GLY A 186 18.08 -31.03 -9.47
CA GLY A 186 18.87 -31.39 -10.66
C GLY A 186 20.32 -31.74 -10.30
N LEU A 187 20.96 -30.90 -9.48
CA LEU A 187 22.33 -31.13 -8.99
C LEU A 187 22.43 -32.39 -8.12
N TRP A 188 21.46 -32.62 -7.24
CA TRP A 188 21.41 -33.83 -6.42
C TRP A 188 21.28 -35.11 -7.27
N ARG A 189 20.39 -35.10 -8.27
CA ARG A 189 20.20 -36.22 -9.19
C ARG A 189 21.47 -36.51 -9.99
N HIS A 190 22.19 -35.47 -10.42
CA HIS A 190 23.45 -35.65 -11.14
C HIS A 190 24.53 -36.30 -10.25
N ARG A 191 24.68 -35.86 -9.00
CA ARG A 191 25.62 -36.47 -8.05
C ARG A 191 25.31 -37.95 -7.81
N ARG A 192 24.04 -38.32 -7.66
CA ARG A 192 23.64 -39.71 -7.40
C ARG A 192 23.96 -40.67 -8.55
N ARG A 193 23.97 -40.19 -9.80
CA ARG A 193 24.36 -40.99 -10.98
C ARG A 193 25.85 -41.26 -11.08
N ARG A 194 26.71 -40.40 -10.50
CA ARG A 194 28.18 -40.60 -10.52
C ARG A 194 28.69 -41.54 -9.43
N LEU A 195 27.85 -41.87 -8.44
CA LEU A 195 28.18 -42.77 -7.32
C LEU A 195 27.74 -44.22 -7.56
N ARG A 196 27.09 -44.50 -8.70
CA ARG A 196 26.80 -45.86 -9.18
C ARG A 196 27.71 -46.15 -10.35
#